data_AF-A0A948VEK5-F1
#
_entry.id   AF-A0A948VEK5-F1
#
_cell.length_a   1.000
_cell.length_b   1.000
_cell.length_c   1.000
_cell.angle_alpha   90.00
_cell.angle_beta   90.00
_cell.angle_gamma   90.00
#
_symmetry.space_group_name_H-M   'P 1'
#
loop_
_entity.id
_entity.type
_entity.pdbx_description
1 polymer ?
#
loop_
_entity_poly.entity_id
_entity_poly.type
_entity_poly.pdbx_seq_one_letter_code
_entity_poly.pdbx_strand_id
1 'polypeptide(L)'
;MDQGVGKEKRNFIVLNLRLYLFLGIEVLMKVCIFFIAVFIFGGCFNKANLTKAPGKGNEAIIVKSENYILAEPRDYNKIVEFNEKILNAYKQTILIADTSDFKTVFVYKIIPKGIVNPFSQVEVACLVQNKYSGKYALSLCNKFFKNIEEEFNK
;
A
#
# COMPACT_ATOMS: atom_id res chain seq x y z
N MET A 1 56.75 59.23 -31.22
CA MET A 1 57.31 58.20 -32.11
C MET A 1 57.41 56.91 -31.29
N ASP A 2 57.37 55.76 -31.99
CA ASP A 2 57.40 54.36 -31.52
C ASP A 2 56.04 53.81 -31.01
N GLN A 3 55.25 53.09 -31.82
CA GLN A 3 55.40 51.70 -32.33
C GLN A 3 55.69 50.72 -31.19
N GLY A 4 54.83 49.76 -30.86
CA GLY A 4 54.33 48.69 -31.72
C GLY A 4 55.07 47.39 -31.34
N VAL A 5 54.35 46.34 -30.92
CA VAL A 5 54.73 44.89 -30.81
C VAL A 5 54.05 44.31 -29.56
N GLY A 6 53.16 43.35 -29.76
CA GLY A 6 52.58 42.59 -28.63
C GLY A 6 51.22 41.93 -28.89
N LYS A 7 50.67 42.02 -30.13
CA LYS A 7 49.38 41.39 -30.46
C LYS A 7 49.46 39.88 -30.74
N GLU A 8 50.65 39.29 -30.83
CA GLU A 8 50.81 37.92 -31.36
C GLU A 8 50.80 36.79 -30.32
N LYS A 9 50.96 37.08 -29.02
CA LYS A 9 51.01 36.02 -27.97
C LYS A 9 49.66 35.65 -27.34
N ARG A 10 48.56 36.34 -27.66
CA ARG A 10 47.26 36.12 -27.00
C ARG A 10 46.38 35.04 -27.65
N ASN A 11 46.66 34.64 -28.89
CA ASN A 11 45.82 33.68 -29.60
C ASN A 11 46.15 32.20 -29.28
N PHE A 12 47.36 31.90 -28.77
CA PHE A 12 47.75 30.50 -28.52
C PHE A 12 47.24 29.95 -27.17
N ILE A 13 47.06 30.82 -26.17
CA ILE A 13 46.60 30.41 -24.82
C ILE A 13 45.09 30.12 -24.82
N VAL A 14 44.31 30.84 -25.64
CA VAL A 14 42.84 30.71 -25.65
C VAL A 14 42.37 29.41 -26.30
N LEU A 15 43.11 28.85 -27.26
CA LEU A 15 42.74 27.59 -27.91
C LEU A 15 42.94 26.36 -27.01
N ASN A 16 44.01 26.34 -26.20
CA ASN A 16 44.30 25.20 -25.33
C ASN A 16 43.29 25.06 -24.18
N LEU A 17 42.77 26.18 -23.66
CA LEU A 17 41.79 26.18 -22.57
C LEU A 17 40.39 25.71 -23.03
N ARG A 18 40.02 25.98 -24.30
CA ARG A 18 38.73 25.50 -24.88
C ARG A 18 38.70 24.00 -25.11
N LEU A 19 39.84 23.37 -25.41
CA LEU A 19 39.90 21.91 -25.62
C LEU A 19 39.69 21.13 -24.30
N TYR A 20 40.25 21.63 -23.19
CA TYR A 20 40.09 21.00 -21.87
C TYR A 20 38.66 21.09 -21.31
N LEU A 21 37.95 22.18 -21.59
CA LEU A 21 36.54 22.33 -21.19
C LEU A 21 35.61 21.37 -21.92
N PHE A 22 35.86 21.07 -23.20
CA PHE A 22 35.03 20.15 -23.97
C PHE A 22 35.21 18.68 -23.56
N LEU A 23 36.44 18.26 -23.26
CA LEU A 23 36.74 16.89 -22.81
C LEU A 23 36.18 16.58 -21.41
N GLY A 24 36.07 17.58 -20.52
CA GLY A 24 35.49 17.40 -19.19
C GLY A 24 33.97 17.15 -19.19
N ILE A 25 33.24 17.77 -20.12
CA ILE A 25 31.76 17.71 -20.16
C ILE A 25 31.25 16.34 -20.60
N GLU A 26 31.92 15.68 -21.55
CA GLU A 26 31.50 14.35 -22.00
C GLU A 26 31.67 13.27 -20.92
N VAL A 27 32.72 13.37 -20.11
CA VAL A 27 32.95 12.45 -18.99
C VAL A 27 31.91 12.71 -17.88
N LEU A 28 31.60 13.98 -17.59
CA LEU A 28 30.59 14.34 -16.59
C LEU A 28 29.19 13.84 -16.98
N MET A 29 28.79 13.99 -18.25
CA MET A 29 27.47 13.54 -18.71
C MET A 29 27.32 12.02 -18.67
N LYS A 30 28.35 11.25 -19.04
CA LYS A 30 28.29 9.78 -19.01
C LYS A 30 28.19 9.24 -17.58
N VAL A 31 28.87 9.86 -16.61
CA VAL A 31 28.75 9.51 -15.19
C VAL A 31 27.35 9.82 -14.64
N CYS A 32 26.78 10.98 -14.98
CA CYS A 32 25.43 11.33 -14.54
C CYS A 32 24.34 10.38 -15.07
N ILE A 33 24.44 9.94 -16.33
CA ILE A 33 23.47 8.99 -16.91
C ILE A 33 23.54 7.62 -16.22
N PHE A 34 24.74 7.17 -15.84
CA PHE A 34 24.91 5.88 -15.17
C PHE A 34 24.30 5.87 -13.75
N PHE A 35 24.41 6.97 -13.00
CA PHE A 35 23.80 7.08 -11.67
C PHE A 35 22.26 7.15 -11.70
N ILE A 36 21.67 7.77 -12.74
CA ILE A 36 20.21 7.83 -12.90
C ILE A 36 19.63 6.43 -13.19
N ALA A 37 20.30 5.62 -14.01
CA ALA A 37 19.85 4.27 -14.33
C ALA A 37 19.84 3.32 -13.11
N VAL A 38 20.81 3.45 -12.21
CA VAL A 38 20.88 2.64 -10.97
C VAL A 38 19.75 3.01 -10.00
N PHE A 39 19.37 4.29 -9.91
CA PHE A 39 18.27 4.73 -9.05
C PHE A 39 16.88 4.27 -9.55
N ILE A 40 16.69 4.13 -10.87
CA ILE A 40 15.40 3.73 -11.44
C ILE A 40 15.15 2.21 -11.32
N PHE A 41 16.20 1.38 -11.37
CA PHE A 41 16.04 -0.09 -11.29
C PHE A 41 16.06 -0.68 -9.87
N GLY A 42 16.44 0.09 -8.83
CA GLY A 42 16.40 -0.35 -7.43
C GLY A 42 15.08 -0.10 -6.69
N GLY A 43 14.09 0.55 -7.32
CA GLY A 43 12.93 1.15 -6.65
C GLY A 43 11.59 0.41 -6.74
N CYS A 44 11.54 -0.84 -7.21
CA CYS A 44 10.29 -1.61 -7.33
C CYS A 44 10.16 -2.73 -6.27
N PHE A 45 10.43 -2.41 -5.00
CA PHE A 45 9.88 -3.18 -3.87
C PHE A 45 8.82 -2.35 -3.13
N ASN A 46 7.78 -1.95 -3.86
CA ASN A 46 6.51 -1.60 -3.25
C ASN A 46 5.82 -2.88 -2.77
N LYS A 47 6.26 -3.42 -1.62
CA LYS A 47 5.29 -3.97 -0.69
C LYS A 47 4.48 -2.77 -0.20
N ALA A 48 3.37 -2.49 -0.87
CA ALA A 48 2.32 -1.64 -0.33
C ALA A 48 1.76 -2.34 0.93
N ASN A 49 2.52 -2.27 2.01
CA ASN A 49 2.04 -2.57 3.34
C ASN A 49 1.18 -1.35 3.72
N LEU A 50 -0.13 -1.51 3.51
CA LEU A 50 -1.18 -0.57 3.91
C LEU A 50 -1.32 -0.51 5.45
N THR A 51 -0.21 -0.47 6.17
CA THR A 51 -0.19 -0.03 7.57
C THR A 51 -0.03 1.48 7.55
N LYS A 52 -1.14 2.20 7.37
CA LYS A 52 -1.23 3.59 7.83
C LYS A 52 -0.71 3.63 9.26
N ALA A 53 0.22 4.54 9.55
CA ALA A 53 0.61 4.84 10.91
C ALA A 53 -0.65 5.10 11.75
N PRO A 54 -0.80 4.53 12.95
CA PRO A 54 -2.00 4.72 13.75
C PRO A 54 -2.14 6.20 14.09
N GLY A 55 -3.14 6.86 13.50
CA GLY A 55 -3.50 8.22 13.85
C GLY A 55 -3.91 8.27 15.32
N LYS A 56 -3.44 9.29 16.04
CA LYS A 56 -3.95 9.65 17.38
C LYS A 56 -5.42 10.07 17.25
N GLY A 57 -6.35 9.12 17.19
CA GLY A 57 -7.78 9.38 17.03
C GLY A 57 -8.65 8.12 17.14
N ASN A 58 -9.97 8.32 17.19
CA ASN A 58 -11.03 7.29 17.21
C ASN A 58 -11.15 6.54 15.86
N GLU A 59 -10.04 6.39 15.14
CA GLU A 59 -10.01 5.76 13.82
C GLU A 59 -10.24 4.26 13.96
N ALA A 60 -11.05 3.69 13.08
CA ALA A 60 -11.20 2.25 12.96
C ALA A 60 -9.98 1.70 12.22
N ILE A 61 -9.23 0.81 12.87
CA ILE A 61 -8.08 0.13 12.28
C ILE A 61 -8.47 -1.29 11.90
N ILE A 62 -7.88 -1.81 10.82
CA ILE A 62 -8.03 -3.21 10.44
C ILE A 62 -7.15 -4.04 11.37
N VAL A 63 -7.78 -4.91 12.16
CA VAL A 63 -7.09 -5.80 13.10
C VAL A 63 -6.74 -7.12 12.42
N LYS A 64 -7.64 -7.62 11.57
CA LYS A 64 -7.46 -8.86 10.80
C LYS A 64 -8.31 -8.80 9.53
N SER A 65 -7.83 -9.36 8.43
CA SER A 65 -8.62 -9.58 7.22
C SER A 65 -8.36 -10.95 6.62
N GLU A 66 -9.38 -11.50 5.96
CA GLU A 66 -9.30 -12.79 5.26
C GLU A 66 -9.93 -12.69 3.87
N ASN A 67 -9.40 -13.47 2.93
CA ASN A 67 -9.86 -13.48 1.54
C ASN A 67 -10.75 -14.70 1.29
N TYR A 68 -11.91 -14.46 0.68
CA TYR A 68 -12.86 -15.48 0.28
C TYR A 68 -13.00 -15.48 -1.25
N ILE A 69 -13.02 -16.66 -1.84
CA ILE A 69 -13.20 -16.85 -3.28
C ILE A 69 -14.65 -17.27 -3.51
N LEU A 70 -15.42 -16.46 -4.24
CA LEU A 70 -16.73 -16.84 -4.72
C LEU A 70 -16.57 -17.30 -6.17
N ALA A 71 -16.58 -18.63 -6.36
CA ALA A 71 -16.24 -19.27 -7.64
C ALA A 71 -17.05 -18.74 -8.85
N GLU A 72 -18.29 -18.31 -8.65
CA GLU A 72 -19.14 -17.76 -9.72
C GLU A 72 -19.98 -16.55 -9.24
N PRO A 73 -19.50 -15.32 -9.48
CA PRO A 73 -20.20 -14.10 -9.10
C PRO A 73 -21.40 -13.72 -9.98
N ARG A 74 -21.78 -14.56 -10.96
CA ARG A 74 -23.02 -14.35 -11.75
C ARG A 74 -24.28 -14.79 -11.01
N ASP A 75 -24.12 -15.60 -9.98
CA ASP A 75 -25.23 -16.06 -9.16
C ASP A 75 -25.44 -15.06 -8.01
N TYR A 76 -26.38 -14.13 -8.22
CA TYR A 76 -26.75 -13.14 -7.22
C TYR A 76 -27.17 -13.79 -5.89
N ASN A 77 -27.78 -14.97 -5.93
CA ASN A 77 -28.23 -15.66 -4.71
C ASN A 77 -27.05 -16.09 -3.85
N LYS A 78 -25.93 -16.53 -4.45
CA LYS A 78 -24.70 -16.85 -3.71
C LYS A 78 -24.08 -15.63 -3.02
N ILE A 79 -24.19 -14.45 -3.64
CA ILE A 79 -23.72 -13.20 -3.04
C ILE A 79 -24.61 -12.80 -1.85
N VAL A 80 -25.93 -12.96 -1.98
CA VAL A 80 -26.88 -12.71 -0.89
C VAL A 80 -26.62 -13.68 0.27
N GLU A 81 -26.54 -14.99 -0.01
CA GLU A 81 -26.25 -16.02 0.99
C GLU A 81 -24.93 -15.75 1.71
N PHE A 82 -23.87 -15.39 0.97
CA PHE A 82 -22.58 -15.01 1.55
C PHE A 82 -22.71 -13.83 2.52
N ASN A 83 -23.44 -12.78 2.14
CA ASN A 83 -23.67 -11.62 3.00
C ASN A 83 -24.51 -11.97 4.24
N GLU A 84 -25.52 -12.82 4.09
CA GLU A 84 -26.34 -13.31 5.19
C GLU A 84 -25.54 -14.14 6.18
N LYS A 85 -24.68 -15.05 5.69
CA LYS A 85 -23.77 -15.86 6.52
C LYS A 85 -22.81 -14.98 7.32
N ILE A 86 -22.19 -13.97 6.68
CA ILE A 86 -21.34 -13.00 7.39
C ILE A 86 -22.13 -12.21 8.43
N LEU A 87 -23.34 -11.76 8.09
CA LEU A 87 -24.19 -11.02 9.01
C LEU A 87 -24.59 -11.86 10.24
N ASN A 88 -24.88 -13.15 10.04
CA ASN A 88 -25.18 -14.08 11.12
C ASN A 88 -23.98 -14.31 12.02
N ALA A 89 -22.80 -14.54 11.43
CA ALA A 89 -21.55 -14.66 12.18
C ALA A 89 -21.26 -13.39 13.01
N TYR A 90 -21.46 -12.20 12.42
CA TYR A 90 -21.33 -10.91 13.10
C TYR A 90 -22.27 -10.80 14.31
N LYS A 91 -23.56 -11.10 14.13
CA LYS A 91 -24.55 -11.10 15.22
C LYS A 91 -24.13 -12.04 16.36
N GLN A 92 -23.70 -13.26 16.04
CA GLN A 92 -23.22 -14.22 17.04
C GLN A 92 -22.00 -13.68 17.79
N THR A 93 -21.05 -13.05 17.09
CA THR A 93 -19.87 -12.45 17.73
C THR A 93 -20.25 -11.31 18.68
N ILE A 94 -21.20 -10.45 18.32
CA ILE A 94 -21.70 -9.39 19.21
C ILE A 94 -22.39 -9.95 20.45
N LEU A 95 -23.13 -11.05 20.31
CA LEU A 95 -23.78 -11.70 21.46
C LEU A 95 -22.74 -12.24 22.46
N ILE A 96 -21.61 -12.74 21.97
CA ILE A 96 -20.51 -13.26 22.79
C ILE A 96 -19.63 -12.13 23.36
N ALA A 97 -19.67 -10.93 22.76
CA ALA A 97 -18.97 -9.76 23.27
C ALA A 97 -19.67 -9.27 24.56
N ASP A 98 -19.19 -9.81 25.69
CA ASP A 98 -19.73 -9.65 27.05
C ASP A 98 -19.67 -8.20 27.60
N THR A 99 -19.08 -7.28 26.84
CA THR A 99 -18.85 -5.89 27.26
C THR A 99 -19.62 -4.92 26.35
N SER A 100 -20.52 -4.14 26.97
CA SER A 100 -21.37 -3.15 26.28
C SER A 100 -20.57 -2.16 25.44
N ASP A 101 -19.37 -1.79 25.92
CA ASP A 101 -18.51 -0.79 25.29
C ASP A 101 -17.85 -1.28 24.01
N PHE A 102 -17.76 -2.60 23.80
CA PHE A 102 -17.11 -3.17 22.61
C PHE A 102 -18.09 -3.50 21.50
N LYS A 103 -19.37 -3.71 21.82
CA LYS A 103 -20.42 -3.95 20.80
C LYS A 103 -20.53 -2.78 19.82
N THR A 104 -20.31 -1.55 20.29
CA THR A 104 -20.33 -0.32 19.50
C THR A 104 -19.01 -0.01 18.78
N VAL A 105 -17.97 -0.81 19.01
CA VAL A 105 -16.60 -0.53 18.57
C VAL A 105 -16.10 -1.52 17.51
N PHE A 106 -16.80 -2.64 17.35
CA PHE A 106 -16.50 -3.69 16.37
C PHE A 106 -17.38 -3.57 15.12
N VAL A 107 -16.73 -3.42 13.97
CA VAL A 107 -17.38 -3.34 12.65
C VAL A 107 -16.63 -4.19 11.65
N TYR A 108 -17.33 -4.70 10.63
CA TYR A 108 -16.70 -5.43 9.54
C TYR A 108 -16.86 -4.65 8.22
N LYS A 109 -15.97 -4.92 7.27
CA LYS A 109 -16.06 -4.39 5.91
C LYS A 109 -15.80 -5.50 4.91
N ILE A 110 -16.65 -5.58 3.89
CA ILE A 110 -16.45 -6.45 2.74
C ILE A 110 -15.85 -5.60 1.62
N ILE A 111 -14.71 -6.02 1.09
CA ILE A 111 -13.93 -5.31 0.08
C ILE A 111 -13.86 -6.20 -1.16
N PRO A 112 -14.52 -5.84 -2.27
CA PRO A 112 -14.38 -6.59 -3.52
C PRO A 112 -12.95 -6.49 -4.06
N LYS A 113 -12.39 -7.60 -4.52
CA LYS A 113 -11.00 -7.72 -5.03
C LYS A 113 -10.90 -8.30 -6.43
N GLY A 114 -12.00 -8.78 -6.99
CA GLY A 114 -11.93 -9.43 -8.30
C GLY A 114 -11.57 -8.46 -9.42
N ILE A 115 -10.59 -8.86 -10.25
CA ILE A 115 -10.03 -8.06 -11.34
C ILE A 115 -11.02 -7.91 -12.50
N VAL A 116 -11.75 -8.99 -12.82
CA VAL A 116 -12.71 -9.04 -13.93
C VAL A 116 -14.16 -8.95 -13.44
N ASN A 117 -14.47 -9.58 -12.30
CA ASN A 117 -15.74 -9.44 -11.62
C ASN A 117 -15.49 -9.09 -10.15
N PRO A 118 -15.93 -7.92 -9.64
CA PRO A 118 -15.59 -7.43 -8.31
C PRO A 118 -15.86 -8.43 -7.18
N PHE A 119 -16.87 -9.30 -7.32
CA PHE A 119 -17.30 -10.24 -6.30
C PHE A 119 -16.73 -11.65 -6.49
N SER A 120 -15.88 -11.91 -7.49
CA SER A 120 -15.21 -13.22 -7.61
C SER A 120 -14.27 -13.51 -6.44
N GLN A 121 -13.73 -12.44 -5.84
CA GLN A 121 -12.89 -12.48 -4.66
C GLN A 121 -13.30 -11.32 -3.76
N VAL A 122 -13.49 -11.61 -2.49
CA VAL A 122 -13.83 -10.59 -1.49
C VAL A 122 -12.91 -10.72 -0.30
N GLU A 123 -12.41 -9.59 0.17
CA GLU A 123 -11.68 -9.49 1.42
C GLU A 123 -12.65 -9.04 2.51
N VAL A 124 -12.80 -9.85 3.55
CA VAL A 124 -13.56 -9.48 4.74
C VAL A 124 -12.57 -8.98 5.78
N ALA A 125 -12.71 -7.71 6.15
CA ALA A 125 -11.86 -7.07 7.15
C ALA A 125 -12.63 -6.87 8.46
N CYS A 126 -12.00 -7.25 9.57
CA CYS A 126 -12.40 -6.93 10.93
C CYS A 126 -11.79 -5.59 11.33
N LEU A 127 -12.62 -4.61 11.67
CA LEU A 127 -12.18 -3.29 12.11
C LEU A 127 -12.63 -3.01 13.54
N VAL A 128 -11.73 -2.37 14.29
CA VAL A 128 -11.97 -1.97 15.68
C VAL A 128 -11.42 -0.56 15.86
N GLN A 129 -12.05 0.29 16.70
CA GLN A 129 -11.45 1.59 17.03
C GLN A 129 -10.06 1.40 17.64
N ASN A 130 -9.13 2.28 17.25
CA ASN A 130 -7.72 2.24 17.64
C ASN A 130 -7.52 2.10 19.17
N LYS A 131 -8.37 2.77 19.96
CA LYS A 131 -8.36 2.70 21.44
C LYS A 131 -8.51 1.27 22.00
N TYR A 132 -9.12 0.37 21.23
CA TYR A 132 -9.46 -0.98 21.64
C TYR A 132 -8.69 -2.05 20.86
N SER A 133 -7.70 -1.67 20.04
CA SER A 133 -6.89 -2.54 19.17
C SER A 133 -6.01 -3.60 19.84
N GLY A 134 -6.12 -3.78 21.15
CA GLY A 134 -5.30 -4.72 21.92
C GLY A 134 -5.65 -6.20 21.69
N LYS A 135 -5.10 -7.06 22.56
CA LYS A 135 -5.30 -8.53 22.50
C LYS A 135 -6.77 -8.96 22.45
N TYR A 136 -7.65 -8.20 23.09
CA TYR A 136 -9.09 -8.49 23.10
C TYR A 136 -9.72 -8.30 21.71
N ALA A 137 -9.38 -7.23 20.99
CA ALA A 137 -9.85 -7.02 19.61
C ALA A 137 -9.40 -8.14 18.68
N LEU A 138 -8.15 -8.59 18.81
CA LEU A 138 -7.64 -9.73 18.04
C LEU A 138 -8.45 -11.01 18.35
N SER A 139 -8.73 -11.27 19.63
CA SER A 139 -9.55 -12.43 20.03
C SER A 139 -10.97 -12.34 19.47
N LEU A 140 -11.58 -11.15 19.48
CA LEU A 140 -12.92 -10.93 18.93
C LEU A 140 -12.94 -11.13 17.41
N CYS A 141 -11.97 -10.57 16.67
CA CYS A 141 -11.83 -10.81 15.25
C CYS A 141 -11.63 -12.29 14.94
N ASN A 142 -10.82 -13.01 15.72
CA ASN A 142 -10.63 -14.45 15.53
C ASN A 142 -11.93 -15.23 15.76
N LYS A 143 -12.72 -14.88 16.77
CA LYS A 143 -14.05 -15.47 16.98
C LYS A 143 -14.99 -15.17 15.82
N PHE A 144 -14.96 -13.94 15.29
CA PHE A 144 -15.75 -13.58 14.12
C PHE A 144 -15.43 -14.45 12.90
N PHE A 145 -14.15 -14.59 12.55
CA PHE A 145 -13.76 -15.45 11.43
C PHE A 145 -14.07 -16.93 11.68
N LYS A 146 -13.93 -17.41 12.93
CA LYS A 146 -14.35 -18.76 13.29
C LYS A 146 -15.86 -18.97 13.08
N ASN A 147 -16.69 -18.02 13.52
CA ASN A 147 -18.13 -18.08 13.29
C ASN A 147 -18.47 -18.05 11.80
N ILE A 148 -17.71 -17.29 11.00
CA ILE A 148 -17.86 -17.27 9.54
C ILE A 148 -17.60 -18.67 8.97
N GLU A 149 -16.49 -19.32 9.34
CA GLU A 149 -16.17 -20.68 8.90
C GLU A 149 -17.29 -21.67 9.29
N GLU A 150 -17.82 -21.56 10.51
CA GLU A 150 -18.95 -22.38 10.96
C GLU A 150 -20.21 -22.16 10.13
N GLU A 151 -20.56 -20.91 9.76
CA GLU A 151 -21.71 -20.62 8.87
C GLU A 151 -21.50 -21.11 7.42
N PHE A 152 -20.26 -21.15 6.93
CA PHE A 152 -19.97 -21.72 5.61
C PHE A 152 -19.95 -23.24 5.57
N ASN A 153 -19.74 -23.90 6.72
CA ASN A 153 -19.72 -25.36 6.84
C ASN A 153 -21.10 -25.96 7.24
N LYS A 154 -22.10 -25.13 7.52
CA LYS A 154 -23.50 -25.54 7.72
C LYS A 154 -24.21 -25.73 6.39
#